data_AF-A0A939GW47-F1
#
_entry.id   AF-A0A939GW47-F1
#
_cell.length_a   1.000
_cell.length_b   1.000
_cell.length_c   1.000
_cell.angle_alpha   90.00
_cell.angle_beta   90.00
_cell.angle_gamma   90.00
#
_symmetry.space_group_name_H-M   'P 1'
#
loop_
_entity.id
_entity.type
_entity.pdbx_description
1 polymer ?
#
loop_
_entity_poly.entity_id
_entity_poly.type
_entity_poly.pdbx_seq_one_letter_code
_entity_poly.pdbx_strand_id
1 'polypeptide(L)' 'MSSQRYPEEFKTEAVKQILDHGHSVADVSNRLGVSTHSLYK' A
#
# COMPACT_ATOMS: atom_id res chain seq x y z
N MET A 1 -18.21 9.70 -4.24
CA MET A 1 -16.91 8.99 -4.15
C MET A 1 -16.22 9.44 -2.87
N SER A 2 -16.39 8.71 -1.76
CA SER A 2 -15.69 9.05 -0.51
C SER A 2 -14.20 8.81 -0.70
N SER A 3 -13.38 9.82 -0.46
CA SER A 3 -11.93 9.66 -0.44
C SER A 3 -11.59 8.69 0.70
N GLN A 4 -11.35 7.41 0.36
CA GLN A 4 -10.96 6.39 1.32
C GLN A 4 -9.58 6.81 1.86
N ARG A 5 -9.56 7.45 3.03
CA ARG A 5 -8.32 7.85 3.71
C ARG A 5 -7.82 6.64 4.47
N TYR A 6 -6.80 5.98 3.92
CA TYR A 6 -6.05 4.98 4.67
C TYR A 6 -5.27 5.68 5.79
N PRO A 7 -5.18 5.06 6.99
CA PRO A 7 -4.29 5.54 8.04
C PRO A 7 -2.84 5.57 7.55
N GLU A 8 -2.02 6.49 8.07
CA GLU A 8 -0.59 6.54 7.73
C GLU A 8 0.17 5.26 8.15
N GLU A 9 -0.27 4.61 9.23
CA GLU A 9 0.24 3.28 9.65
C GLU A 9 0.07 2.23 8.55
N PHE A 10 -1.07 2.27 7.82
CA PHE A 10 -1.33 1.34 6.73
C PHE A 10 -0.37 1.55 5.57
N LYS A 11 -0.09 2.81 5.21
CA LYS A 11 0.90 3.13 4.17
C LYS A 11 2.31 2.68 4.59
N THR A 12 2.66 2.89 5.85
CA THR A 12 3.96 2.52 6.41
C THR A 12 4.19 1.01 6.33
N GLU A 13 3.20 0.21 6.73
CA GLU A 13 3.27 -1.25 6.64
C GLU A 13 3.33 -1.75 5.19
N ALA A 14 2.63 -1.09 4.26
CA ALA A 14 2.71 -1.43 2.84
C ALA A 14 4.11 -1.16 2.27
N VAL A 15 4.73 -0.03 2.61
CA VAL A 15 6.11 0.29 2.21
C VAL A 15 7.10 -0.68 2.84
N LYS A 16 6.90 -1.06 4.11
CA LYS A 16 7.74 -2.05 4.80
C LYS A 16 7.71 -3.41 4.12
N GLN A 17 6.56 -3.87 3.66
CA GLN A 17 6.45 -5.11 2.88
C GLN A 17 7.23 -5.06 1.56
N ILE A 18 7.33 -3.89 0.93
CA ILE A 18 8.09 -3.71 -0.30
C ILE A 18 9.59 -3.70 -0.02
N LEU A 19 10.02 -2.93 0.99
CA LEU A 19 11.43 -2.72 1.30
C LEU A 19 12.07 -3.89 2.06
N ASP A 20 11.42 -4.36 3.12
CA ASP A 20 12.01 -5.35 4.04
C ASP A 20 11.79 -6.78 3.53
N HIS A 21 10.63 -7.04 2.92
CA HIS A 21 10.27 -8.36 2.44
C HIS A 21 10.48 -8.55 0.92
N GLY A 22 10.86 -7.49 0.21
CA GLY A 22 11.13 -7.53 -1.23
C GLY A 22 9.89 -7.81 -2.09
N HIS A 23 8.69 -7.57 -1.56
CA HIS A 23 7.46 -7.76 -2.34
C HIS A 23 7.30 -6.68 -3.40
N SER A 24 6.72 -7.06 -4.54
CA SER A 24 6.42 -6.07 -5.58
C SER A 24 5.27 -5.17 -5.14
N VAL A 25 5.29 -3.91 -5.59
CA VAL A 25 4.21 -2.95 -5.33
C VAL A 25 2.86 -3.50 -5.84
N ALA A 26 2.88 -4.24 -6.95
CA ALA A 26 1.69 -4.89 -7.51
C ALA A 26 1.14 -5.96 -6.57
N ASP A 27 1.98 -6.85 -6.03
CA ASP A 27 1.56 -7.90 -5.11
C ASP A 27 0.97 -7.33 -3.81
N VAL A 28 1.64 -6.31 -3.25
CA VAL A 28 1.17 -5.62 -2.04
C VAL A 28 -0.16 -4.92 -2.30
N SER A 29 -0.29 -4.23 -3.44
CA SER A 29 -1.53 -3.55 -3.82
C SER A 29 -2.71 -4.52 -4.01
N ASN A 30 -2.48 -5.65 -4.67
CA ASN A 30 -3.49 -6.69 -4.90
C ASN A 30 -3.93 -7.35 -3.58
N ARG A 31 -2.98 -7.66 -2.71
CA ARG A 31 -3.24 -8.30 -1.41
C ARG A 31 -3.98 -7.37 -0.45
N LEU A 32 -3.66 -6.08 -0.48
CA LEU A 32 -4.29 -5.07 0.36
C LEU A 32 -5.58 -4.50 -0.25
N GLY A 33 -5.91 -4.85 -1.50
CA GLY A 33 -7.10 -4.34 -2.20
C GLY A 33 -7.06 -2.84 -2.47
N VAL A 34 -5.86 -2.26 -2.58
CA VAL A 34 -5.65 -0.83 -2.80
C VAL A 34 -5.06 -0.56 -4.16
N SER A 35 -5.28 0.63 -4.70
CA SER A 35 -4.59 1.03 -5.92
C SER A 35 -3.11 1.26 -5.62
N THR A 36 -2.24 0.87 -6.55
CA THR A 36 -0.80 1.19 -6.48
C THR A 36 -0.56 2.69 -6.30
N HIS A 37 -1.40 3.53 -6.89
CA HIS A 37 -1.34 4.98 -6.76
C HIS A 37 -1.56 5.47 -5.32
N SER A 38 -2.35 4.74 -4.52
CA SER A 38 -2.56 5.05 -3.10
C SER A 38 -1.34 4.78 -2.23
N LEU A 39 -0.38 3.97 -2.72
CA LEU A 39 0.89 3.69 -2.02
C LEU A 39 1.96 4.75 -2.30
N TYR A 40 1.82 5.54 -3.37
CA TYR A 40 2.70 6.66 -3.71
C TYR A 40 2.19 8.03 -3.24
N LYS A 41 0.97 8.08 -2.70
CA LYS A 41 0.26 9.31 -2.29
C LYS A 41 0.27 9.50 -0.78
#